data_AF-J9GK86-F1
#
_entry.id   AF-J9GK86-F1
#
_cell.length_a   1.000
_cell.length_b   1.000
_cell.length_c   1.000
_cell.angle_alpha   90.00
_cell.angle_beta   90.00
_cell.angle_gamma   90.00
#
_symmetry.space_group_name_H-M   'P 1'
#
loop_
_entity.id
_entity.type
_entity.pdbx_description
1 polymer ?
#
loop_
_entity_poly.entity_id
_entity_poly.type
_entity_poly.pdbx_seq_one_letter_code
_entity_poly.pdbx_strand_id
1 'polypeptide(L)'
;MFDILAIRIVFRPADRTHEKDECFRIYSALTEIYKPHPTRFRDWLSNPKTNGYQALHNTFMSKQGKWIEVQIRSDRMDDIAEMGFAAHWKYKDKNAAYDENELDRWLNSIKEILDDPQPDTLDLLDNIKLNLYASEIMVFTPKGELKTMPKGATVLDFAFTIHSFLGTHCFGAKVNHRLVPFSYVLRSGDQVEILTSRTQRVQPDWLNFATTAKARAKIQAILRRESREKQRRGEELLRDYLVKNEVAYEPSVIDKVRRFYHVLSNEELLFSLGDEKITLNEEVINFLKGRNTGKGWRRFIPFIGKNEMTDTKAPQQTLEDDDWATKLNRKEVLVLDEEVLRKCTFADCCRPIPGDDVMGYITADGGLQLHKRSCETAVKLKTRYGNNIIACRWDTHKVFLYDVKIEIRGIDSQNVLYSIAEVLHKLTHFTVKRISLNTDDGIFEGYLIISVYDTNDVVTVCEKLKAIEHVTEAVRV
;
A
#
# COMPACT_ATOMS: atom_id res chain seq x y z
N MET A 1 -7.72 32.89 -9.13
CA MET A 1 -7.90 32.41 -10.52
C MET A 1 -7.53 33.60 -11.39
N PHE A 2 -6.36 33.57 -12.04
CA PHE A 2 -6.01 34.61 -13.02
C PHE A 2 -6.74 34.23 -14.32
N ASP A 3 -7.48 35.15 -14.94
CA ASP A 3 -7.98 34.94 -16.31
C ASP A 3 -6.78 34.85 -17.25
N ILE A 4 -6.47 33.64 -17.73
CA ILE A 4 -5.27 33.36 -18.51
C ILE A 4 -5.53 33.78 -19.97
N LEU A 5 -5.29 35.04 -20.27
CA LEU A 5 -4.97 35.43 -21.65
C LEU A 5 -3.63 34.80 -22.00
N ALA A 6 -3.65 33.86 -22.95
CA ALA A 6 -2.47 33.22 -23.50
C ALA A 6 -2.23 33.74 -24.93
N ILE A 7 -1.01 34.16 -25.22
CA ILE A 7 -0.56 34.56 -26.56
C ILE A 7 0.26 33.41 -27.14
N ARG A 8 -0.09 32.97 -28.33
CA ARG A 8 0.65 31.95 -29.06
C ARG A 8 1.42 32.58 -30.22
N ILE A 9 2.72 32.36 -30.25
CA ILE A 9 3.60 32.77 -31.34
C ILE A 9 3.97 31.52 -32.13
N VAL A 10 3.35 31.39 -33.31
CA VAL A 10 3.65 30.33 -34.28
C VAL A 10 4.44 30.94 -35.42
N PHE A 11 5.62 30.40 -35.70
CA PHE A 11 6.48 30.88 -36.77
C PHE A 11 6.85 29.74 -37.73
N ARG A 12 7.20 30.11 -38.97
CA ARG A 12 7.78 29.18 -39.93
C ARG A 12 9.29 29.35 -39.90
N PRO A 13 10.07 28.33 -39.49
CA PRO A 13 11.52 28.44 -39.42
C PRO A 13 12.11 28.62 -40.82
N ALA A 14 13.18 29.40 -40.92
CA ALA A 14 13.92 29.53 -42.18
C ALA A 14 14.67 28.24 -42.52
N ASP A 15 15.16 27.54 -41.49
CA ASP A 15 15.78 26.23 -41.57
C ASP A 15 15.19 25.32 -40.48
N ARG A 16 14.59 24.20 -40.90
CA ARG A 16 13.95 23.22 -40.01
C ARG A 16 14.93 22.61 -39.01
N THR A 17 16.22 22.50 -39.35
CA THR A 17 17.22 21.93 -38.44
C THR A 17 17.50 22.84 -37.24
N HIS A 18 17.29 24.16 -37.40
CA HIS A 18 17.52 25.18 -36.38
C HIS A 18 16.22 25.75 -35.79
N GLU A 19 15.09 25.06 -35.94
CA GLU A 19 13.79 25.57 -35.49
C GLU A 19 13.72 25.80 -33.97
N LYS A 20 14.46 25.02 -33.17
CA LYS A 20 14.54 25.21 -31.71
C LYS A 20 15.29 26.50 -31.35
N ASP A 21 16.36 26.82 -32.08
CA ASP A 21 17.16 28.04 -31.85
C ASP A 21 16.37 29.31 -32.16
N GLU A 22 15.52 29.25 -33.19
CA GLU A 22 14.60 30.35 -33.50
C GLU A 22 13.59 30.59 -32.37
N CYS A 23 13.10 29.54 -31.70
CA CYS A 23 12.23 29.70 -30.52
C CYS A 23 12.93 30.46 -29.40
N PHE A 24 14.19 30.11 -29.10
CA PHE A 24 14.99 30.80 -28.06
C PHE A 24 15.35 32.24 -28.44
N ARG A 25 15.56 32.52 -29.74
CA ARG A 25 15.75 33.88 -30.25
C ARG A 25 14.50 34.74 -30.03
N ILE A 26 13.32 34.21 -30.36
CA ILE A 26 12.04 34.89 -30.10
C ILE A 26 11.85 35.11 -28.59
N TYR A 27 12.15 34.11 -27.75
CA TYR A 27 12.08 34.25 -26.30
C TYR A 27 13.00 35.37 -25.79
N SER A 28 14.23 35.44 -26.28
CA SER A 28 15.19 36.48 -25.91
C SER A 28 14.72 37.87 -26.32
N ALA A 29 14.16 38.02 -27.53
CA ALA A 29 13.57 39.29 -27.96
C ALA A 29 12.39 39.73 -27.08
N LEU A 30 11.61 38.78 -26.55
CA LEU A 30 10.51 39.10 -25.62
C LEU A 30 11.01 39.56 -24.25
N THR A 31 12.09 38.97 -23.72
CA THR A 31 12.64 39.35 -22.40
C THR A 31 13.27 40.74 -22.39
N GLU A 32 13.67 41.26 -23.56
CA GLU A 32 14.11 42.65 -23.72
C GLU A 32 12.95 43.65 -23.56
N ILE A 33 11.72 43.25 -23.90
CA ILE A 33 10.55 44.13 -23.91
C ILE A 33 9.71 43.97 -22.62
N TYR A 34 9.58 42.73 -22.13
CA TYR A 34 8.72 42.38 -20.99
C TYR A 34 9.49 41.59 -19.94
N LYS A 35 9.22 41.87 -18.66
CA LYS A 35 9.84 41.13 -17.55
C LYS A 35 9.26 39.70 -17.47
N PRO A 36 10.08 38.64 -17.62
CA PRO A 36 9.64 37.27 -17.48
C PRO A 36 9.44 36.89 -16.00
N HIS A 37 8.54 35.96 -15.73
CA HIS A 37 8.33 35.40 -14.41
C HIS A 37 9.37 34.30 -14.12
N PRO A 38 10.16 34.39 -13.03
CA PRO A 38 11.33 33.52 -12.83
C PRO A 38 10.99 32.03 -12.68
N THR A 39 9.87 31.69 -12.04
CA THR A 39 9.51 30.28 -11.77
C THR A 39 8.54 29.64 -12.79
N ARG A 40 8.08 30.42 -13.79
CA ARG A 40 7.07 29.98 -14.77
C ARG A 40 7.63 29.71 -16.16
N PHE A 41 8.94 29.77 -16.33
CA PHE A 41 9.58 29.27 -17.53
C PHE A 41 9.45 27.75 -17.62
N ARG A 42 9.04 27.24 -18.78
CA ARG A 42 9.00 25.81 -19.11
C ARG A 42 9.56 25.62 -20.51
N ASP A 43 10.63 24.83 -20.59
CA ASP A 43 11.28 24.47 -21.85
C ASP A 43 10.88 23.06 -22.27
N TRP A 44 9.81 22.97 -23.06
CA TRP A 44 9.37 21.71 -23.68
C TRP A 44 10.06 21.44 -25.02
N LEU A 45 11.05 22.25 -25.43
CA LEU A 45 11.85 21.98 -26.64
C LEU A 45 13.01 21.03 -26.33
N SER A 46 13.68 21.27 -25.20
CA SER A 46 14.75 20.41 -24.70
C SER A 46 14.20 19.15 -24.04
N ASN A 47 13.03 19.25 -23.41
CA ASN A 47 12.36 18.15 -22.73
C ASN A 47 10.90 18.01 -23.23
N PRO A 48 10.69 17.42 -24.42
CA PRO A 48 9.35 17.21 -24.97
C PRO A 48 8.47 16.39 -24.02
N LYS A 49 7.16 16.64 -24.06
CA LYS A 49 6.21 15.81 -23.32
C LYS A 49 6.06 14.44 -23.98
N THR A 50 5.53 13.48 -23.21
CA THR A 50 5.30 12.10 -23.68
C THR A 50 4.41 11.99 -24.93
N ASN A 51 3.55 12.97 -25.18
CA ASN A 51 2.69 13.04 -26.37
C ASN A 51 3.33 13.77 -27.56
N GLY A 52 4.64 14.08 -27.51
CA GLY A 52 5.36 14.81 -28.55
C GLY A 52 5.18 16.33 -28.51
N TYR A 53 4.48 16.87 -27.51
CA TYR A 53 4.27 18.31 -27.39
C TYR A 53 5.59 19.06 -27.15
N GLN A 54 5.84 20.07 -27.99
CA GLN A 54 7.04 20.91 -27.99
C GLN A 54 6.67 22.41 -28.07
N ALA A 55 7.14 23.21 -27.11
CA ALA A 55 7.01 24.66 -27.08
C ALA A 55 7.86 25.28 -25.96
N LEU A 56 8.20 26.58 -26.06
CA LEU A 56 8.64 27.37 -24.90
C LEU A 56 7.45 28.08 -24.27
N HIS A 57 7.31 27.98 -22.94
CA HIS A 57 6.32 28.73 -22.19
C HIS A 57 7.01 29.65 -21.20
N ASN A 58 6.53 30.89 -21.11
CA ASN A 58 6.79 31.72 -19.95
C ASN A 58 5.61 32.67 -19.71
N THR A 59 5.53 33.22 -18.51
CA THR A 59 4.58 34.27 -18.17
C THR A 59 5.31 35.61 -18.10
N PHE A 60 4.82 36.62 -18.79
CA PHE A 60 5.43 37.94 -18.87
C PHE A 60 4.54 39.00 -18.22
N MET A 61 5.16 39.99 -17.57
CA MET A 61 4.45 41.14 -17.01
C MET A 61 4.13 42.15 -18.12
N SER A 62 2.84 42.33 -18.41
CA SER A 62 2.37 43.38 -19.31
C SER A 62 2.60 44.77 -18.70
N LYS A 63 2.70 45.79 -19.55
CA LYS A 63 2.77 47.21 -19.13
C LYS A 63 1.56 47.64 -18.29
N GLN A 64 0.44 46.92 -18.39
CA GLN A 64 -0.77 47.15 -17.58
C GLN A 64 -0.77 46.40 -16.23
N GLY A 65 0.35 45.78 -15.83
CA GLY A 65 0.45 45.05 -14.57
C GLY A 65 -0.23 43.68 -14.56
N LYS A 66 -0.58 43.15 -15.74
CA LYS A 66 -1.21 41.83 -15.89
C LYS A 66 -0.18 40.79 -16.35
N TRP A 67 -0.23 39.61 -15.75
CA TRP A 67 0.54 38.45 -16.19
C TRP A 67 -0.09 37.82 -17.43
N ILE A 68 0.69 37.66 -18.49
CA ILE A 68 0.26 37.05 -19.77
C ILE A 68 1.13 35.83 -20.04
N GLU A 69 0.52 34.68 -20.30
CA GLU A 69 1.27 33.49 -20.73
C GLU A 69 1.60 33.60 -22.22
N VAL A 70 2.85 33.34 -22.59
CA VAL A 70 3.30 33.31 -23.98
C VAL A 70 3.85 31.93 -24.30
N GLN A 71 3.37 31.37 -25.41
CA GLN A 71 3.77 30.06 -25.94
C GLN A 71 4.45 30.27 -27.30
N ILE A 72 5.68 29.78 -27.45
CA ILE A 72 6.49 29.97 -28.67
C ILE A 72 6.78 28.60 -29.26
N ARG A 73 6.42 28.39 -30.53
CA ARG A 73 6.63 27.12 -31.22
C ARG A 73 6.65 27.29 -32.74
N SER A 74 7.29 26.36 -33.47
CA SER A 74 7.22 26.34 -34.94
C SER A 74 5.85 25.86 -35.42
N ASP A 75 5.52 26.10 -36.69
CA ASP A 75 4.32 25.57 -37.35
C ASP A 75 4.22 24.04 -37.31
N ARG A 76 5.35 23.32 -37.38
CA ARG A 76 5.39 21.85 -37.20
C ARG A 76 4.99 21.46 -35.77
N MET A 77 5.56 22.14 -34.78
CA MET A 77 5.26 21.91 -33.36
C MET A 77 3.82 22.27 -33.02
N ASP A 78 3.27 23.31 -33.65
CA ASP A 78 1.86 23.70 -33.55
C ASP A 78 0.94 22.62 -34.11
N ASP A 79 1.22 22.10 -35.31
CA ASP A 79 0.48 21.00 -35.92
C ASP A 79 0.47 19.74 -35.03
N ILE A 80 1.61 19.38 -34.42
CA ILE A 80 1.71 18.25 -33.47
C ILE A 80 0.90 18.53 -32.20
N ALA A 81 0.93 19.76 -31.70
CA ALA A 81 0.20 20.12 -30.49
C ALA A 81 -1.32 20.11 -30.67
N GLU A 82 -1.82 20.46 -31.86
CA GLU A 82 -3.26 20.50 -32.16
C GLU A 82 -3.81 19.15 -32.63
N MET A 83 -3.05 18.43 -33.47
CA MET A 83 -3.51 17.22 -34.15
C MET A 83 -2.87 15.93 -33.60
N GLY A 84 -1.95 16.04 -32.63
CA GLY A 84 -1.22 14.91 -32.05
C GLY A 84 -0.35 14.17 -33.06
N PHE A 85 -0.11 12.88 -32.81
CA PHE A 85 0.73 12.02 -33.66
C PHE A 85 0.23 11.89 -35.11
N ALA A 86 -1.04 12.22 -35.40
CA ALA A 86 -1.57 12.20 -36.78
C ALA A 86 -0.92 13.27 -37.68
N ALA A 87 -0.45 14.38 -37.11
CA ALA A 87 0.29 15.41 -37.87
C ALA A 87 1.69 14.95 -38.31
N HIS A 88 2.25 13.92 -37.67
CA HIS A 88 3.61 13.43 -37.96
C HIS A 88 3.74 12.90 -39.40
N TRP A 89 2.65 12.42 -40.01
CA TRP A 89 2.65 11.97 -41.42
C TRP A 89 2.82 13.11 -42.44
N LYS A 90 2.38 14.33 -42.12
CA LYS A 90 2.42 15.50 -43.03
C LYS A 90 3.84 16.02 -43.24
N TYR A 91 4.73 15.81 -42.27
CA TYR A 91 6.11 16.30 -42.27
C TYR A 91 7.16 15.21 -42.50
N LYS A 92 6.74 14.02 -42.94
CA LYS A 92 7.66 12.96 -43.39
C LYS A 92 8.38 13.39 -44.67
N ASP A 93 9.51 14.05 -44.52
CA ASP A 93 10.47 14.22 -45.61
C ASP A 93 11.24 12.91 -45.78
N LYS A 94 11.51 12.50 -47.02
CA LYS A 94 12.12 11.18 -47.34
C LYS A 94 13.58 11.06 -46.87
N ASN A 95 14.19 12.18 -46.44
CA ASN A 95 15.59 12.25 -46.01
C ASN A 95 15.80 12.94 -44.64
N ALA A 96 14.75 13.26 -43.89
CA ALA A 96 14.92 13.90 -42.58
C ALA A 96 15.14 12.85 -41.48
N ALA A 97 16.33 12.86 -40.88
CA ALA A 97 16.69 12.07 -39.70
C ALA A 97 16.00 12.56 -38.41
N TYR A 98 14.71 12.93 -38.49
CA TYR A 98 13.94 13.42 -37.35
C TYR A 98 13.08 12.29 -36.77
N ASP A 99 13.60 11.75 -35.66
CA ASP A 99 12.95 11.08 -34.54
C ASP A 99 11.83 10.06 -34.83
N GLU A 100 12.20 8.91 -35.37
CA GLU A 100 11.40 7.67 -35.27
C GLU A 100 11.19 7.22 -33.80
N ASN A 101 11.95 7.76 -32.83
CA ASN A 101 11.97 7.20 -31.48
C ASN A 101 10.78 7.60 -30.60
N GLU A 102 10.10 8.73 -30.83
CA GLU A 102 9.06 9.18 -29.89
C GLU A 102 7.78 8.34 -29.98
N LEU A 103 7.32 8.05 -31.20
CA LEU A 103 6.18 7.14 -31.43
C LEU A 103 6.53 5.71 -30.98
N ASP A 104 7.72 5.23 -31.31
CA ASP A 104 8.17 3.91 -30.89
C ASP A 104 8.32 3.80 -29.38
N ARG A 105 8.81 4.84 -28.68
CA ARG A 105 8.84 4.87 -27.20
C ARG A 105 7.45 4.84 -26.59
N TRP A 106 6.50 5.59 -27.16
CA TRP A 106 5.11 5.58 -26.69
C TRP A 106 4.44 4.22 -26.93
N LEU A 107 4.58 3.67 -28.15
CA LEU A 107 4.06 2.33 -28.50
C LEU A 107 4.74 1.23 -27.67
N ASN A 108 6.04 1.32 -27.42
CA ASN A 108 6.77 0.36 -26.58
C ASN A 108 6.34 0.47 -25.11
N SER A 109 6.01 1.66 -24.61
CA SER A 109 5.45 1.82 -23.27
C SER A 109 4.09 1.16 -23.13
N ILE A 110 3.28 1.16 -24.19
CA ILE A 110 1.99 0.46 -24.25
C ILE A 110 2.20 -1.06 -24.39
N LYS A 111 3.16 -1.50 -25.24
CA LYS A 111 3.54 -2.91 -25.38
C LYS A 111 4.07 -3.50 -24.07
N GLU A 112 4.93 -2.79 -23.33
CA GLU A 112 5.41 -3.22 -22.01
C GLU A 112 4.27 -3.48 -21.02
N ILE A 113 3.16 -2.74 -21.13
CA ILE A 113 1.96 -2.92 -20.30
C ILE A 113 1.11 -4.09 -20.81
N LEU A 114 1.10 -4.34 -22.13
CA LEU A 114 0.34 -5.41 -22.79
C LEU A 114 1.03 -6.79 -22.75
N ASP A 115 2.35 -6.84 -22.58
CA ASP A 115 3.14 -8.08 -22.54
C ASP A 115 3.02 -8.84 -21.19
N ASP A 116 2.14 -8.40 -20.27
CA ASP A 116 1.82 -9.15 -19.04
C ASP A 116 0.94 -10.38 -19.37
N PRO A 117 1.38 -11.62 -19.06
CA PRO A 117 0.70 -12.86 -19.46
C PRO A 117 -0.68 -13.11 -18.83
N GLN A 118 -1.15 -12.28 -17.88
CA GLN A 118 -2.54 -12.31 -17.39
C GLN A 118 -3.07 -10.89 -17.16
N PRO A 119 -3.69 -10.26 -18.18
CA PRO A 119 -4.30 -8.94 -18.01
C PRO A 119 -5.67 -9.09 -17.33
N ASP A 120 -5.84 -8.47 -16.16
CA ASP A 120 -7.17 -8.02 -15.78
C ASP A 120 -7.47 -6.78 -16.62
N THR A 121 -8.40 -6.92 -17.57
CA THR A 121 -8.65 -5.93 -18.63
C THR A 121 -9.17 -4.60 -18.08
N LEU A 122 -9.74 -4.62 -16.87
CA LEU A 122 -10.22 -3.42 -16.17
C LEU A 122 -9.05 -2.62 -15.58
N ASP A 123 -8.07 -3.28 -14.96
CA ASP A 123 -6.84 -2.64 -14.43
C ASP A 123 -6.03 -1.97 -15.55
N LEU A 124 -5.99 -2.58 -16.74
CA LEU A 124 -5.32 -2.01 -17.91
C LEU A 124 -5.93 -0.67 -18.34
N LEU A 125 -7.26 -0.58 -18.40
CA LEU A 125 -7.96 0.63 -18.84
C LEU A 125 -7.79 1.78 -17.84
N ASP A 126 -7.83 1.49 -16.55
CA ASP A 126 -7.60 2.50 -15.51
C ASP A 126 -6.15 2.99 -15.53
N ASN A 127 -5.19 2.09 -15.75
CA ASN A 127 -3.78 2.45 -15.91
C ASN A 127 -3.53 3.37 -17.13
N ILE A 128 -4.22 3.15 -18.25
CA ILE A 128 -4.12 4.00 -19.44
C ILE A 128 -4.77 5.38 -19.18
N LYS A 129 -5.96 5.41 -18.57
CA LYS A 129 -6.67 6.66 -18.24
C LYS A 129 -5.84 7.57 -17.31
N LEU A 130 -5.18 6.98 -16.31
CA LEU A 130 -4.35 7.73 -15.36
C LEU A 130 -3.16 8.44 -16.03
N ASN A 131 -2.57 7.85 -17.08
CA ASN A 131 -1.42 8.44 -17.77
C ASN A 131 -1.79 9.57 -18.74
N LEU A 132 -2.99 9.56 -19.33
CA LEU A 132 -3.36 10.51 -20.40
C LEU A 132 -3.76 11.91 -19.92
N TYR A 133 -4.22 12.05 -18.67
CA TYR A 133 -4.74 13.31 -18.13
C TYR A 133 -3.90 13.91 -17.00
N ALA A 134 -2.78 13.29 -16.63
CA ALA A 134 -1.97 13.75 -15.51
C ALA A 134 -1.20 15.03 -15.89
N SER A 135 -1.32 16.06 -15.05
CA SER A 135 -0.37 17.18 -15.08
C SER A 135 1.03 16.65 -14.81
N GLU A 136 2.06 17.08 -15.55
CA GLU A 136 3.42 16.57 -15.37
C GLU A 136 4.24 17.43 -14.38
N ILE A 137 5.15 16.78 -13.64
CA ILE A 137 6.19 17.38 -12.80
C ILE A 137 7.57 16.97 -13.32
N MET A 138 8.56 17.83 -13.09
CA MET A 138 9.95 17.54 -13.42
C MET A 138 10.76 17.35 -12.15
N VAL A 139 11.42 16.20 -12.00
CA VAL A 139 12.24 15.84 -10.85
C VAL A 139 13.67 15.52 -11.29
N PHE A 140 14.63 15.71 -10.41
CA PHE A 140 16.05 15.55 -10.72
C PHE A 140 16.64 14.32 -10.03
N THR A 141 17.50 13.60 -10.73
CA THR A 141 18.39 12.61 -10.10
C THR A 141 19.53 13.32 -9.37
N PRO A 142 20.29 12.63 -8.49
CA PRO A 142 21.45 13.23 -7.83
C PRO A 142 22.55 13.65 -8.82
N LYS A 143 22.58 13.04 -10.02
CA LYS A 143 23.50 13.36 -11.11
C LYS A 143 23.03 14.56 -11.95
N GLY A 144 21.87 15.14 -11.66
CA GLY A 144 21.30 16.27 -12.40
C GLY A 144 20.49 15.87 -13.64
N GLU A 145 20.23 14.58 -13.86
CA GLU A 145 19.35 14.15 -14.95
C GLU A 145 17.90 14.50 -14.62
N LEU A 146 17.20 15.13 -15.57
CA LEU A 146 15.80 15.50 -15.43
C LEU A 146 14.88 14.34 -15.84
N LYS A 147 13.87 14.07 -15.02
CA LYS A 147 12.82 13.10 -15.30
C LYS A 147 11.44 13.71 -15.17
N THR A 148 10.63 13.51 -16.20
CA THR A 148 9.22 13.89 -16.23
C THR A 148 8.38 12.78 -15.62
N MET A 149 7.49 13.14 -14.69
CA MET A 149 6.62 12.22 -13.98
C MET A 149 5.21 12.81 -13.84
N PRO A 150 4.16 11.99 -13.67
CA PRO A 150 2.83 12.50 -13.38
C PRO A 150 2.79 13.17 -12.01
N LYS A 151 2.04 14.26 -11.90
CA LYS A 151 1.77 14.96 -10.64
C LYS A 151 1.03 14.00 -9.69
N GLY A 152 1.50 13.94 -8.45
CA GLY A 152 1.01 12.95 -7.49
C GLY A 152 1.91 11.73 -7.37
N ALA A 153 2.87 11.54 -8.28
CA ALA A 153 3.88 10.50 -8.18
C ALA A 153 4.63 10.57 -6.85
N THR A 154 4.86 9.41 -6.25
CA THR A 154 5.62 9.30 -5.01
C THR A 154 7.09 9.01 -5.28
N VAL A 155 7.90 9.08 -4.23
CA VAL A 155 9.30 8.64 -4.24
C VAL A 155 9.42 7.19 -4.72
N LEU A 156 8.49 6.32 -4.32
CA LEU A 156 8.47 4.92 -4.75
C LEU A 156 8.26 4.80 -6.27
N ASP A 157 7.34 5.60 -6.82
CA ASP A 157 7.10 5.65 -8.26
C ASP A 157 8.39 6.07 -9.00
N PHE A 158 9.11 7.08 -8.48
CA PHE A 158 10.37 7.52 -9.08
C PHE A 158 11.42 6.41 -9.10
N ALA A 159 11.55 5.63 -8.02
CA ALA A 159 12.48 4.49 -7.97
C ALA A 159 12.20 3.47 -9.09
N PHE A 160 10.92 3.10 -9.30
CA PHE A 160 10.52 2.17 -10.35
C PHE A 160 10.61 2.75 -11.77
N THR A 161 10.52 4.07 -11.90
CA THR A 161 10.74 4.79 -13.17
C THR A 161 12.21 4.79 -13.58
N ILE A 162 13.14 4.97 -12.64
CA ILE A 162 14.58 4.92 -12.94
C ILE A 162 14.99 3.50 -13.30
N HIS A 163 14.72 2.53 -12.43
CA HIS A 163 15.08 1.13 -12.69
C HIS A 163 14.33 0.18 -11.76
N SER A 164 13.89 -0.97 -12.30
CA SER A 164 13.18 -1.99 -11.49
C SER A 164 13.99 -2.41 -10.26
N PHE A 165 15.30 -2.63 -10.40
CA PHE A 165 16.19 -2.98 -9.28
C PHE A 165 16.16 -1.93 -8.15
N LEU A 166 16.18 -0.63 -8.48
CA LEU A 166 16.12 0.43 -7.48
C LEU A 166 14.76 0.42 -6.78
N GLY A 167 13.67 0.27 -7.55
CA GLY A 167 12.32 0.13 -7.00
C GLY A 167 12.19 -1.09 -6.08
N THR A 168 12.72 -2.25 -6.46
CA THR A 168 12.63 -3.49 -5.66
C THR A 168 13.44 -3.44 -4.37
N HIS A 169 14.60 -2.79 -4.39
CA HIS A 169 15.57 -2.80 -3.28
C HIS A 169 15.62 -1.48 -2.49
N CYS A 170 14.69 -0.55 -2.71
CA CYS A 170 14.69 0.72 -1.98
C CYS A 170 14.25 0.51 -0.52
N PHE A 171 15.05 0.99 0.43
CA PHE A 171 14.71 0.99 1.87
C PHE A 171 14.46 2.41 2.42
N GLY A 172 14.81 3.46 1.66
CA GLY A 172 14.50 4.84 1.98
C GLY A 172 14.82 5.77 0.81
N ALA A 173 14.55 7.06 0.99
CA ALA A 173 14.97 8.08 0.03
C ALA A 173 15.29 9.40 0.71
N LYS A 174 16.06 10.23 0.02
CA LYS A 174 16.25 11.63 0.36
C LYS A 174 15.68 12.51 -0.74
N VAL A 175 14.96 13.53 -0.35
CA VAL A 175 14.51 14.61 -1.24
C VAL A 175 15.17 15.90 -0.77
N ASN A 176 15.93 16.55 -1.66
CA ASN A 176 16.71 17.75 -1.34
C ASN A 176 17.59 17.56 -0.08
N HIS A 177 18.29 16.42 -0.02
CA HIS A 177 19.15 15.98 1.09
C HIS A 177 18.45 15.68 2.43
N ARG A 178 17.12 15.67 2.49
CA ARG A 178 16.35 15.30 3.70
C ARG A 178 15.70 13.94 3.53
N LEU A 179 15.77 13.11 4.57
CA LEU A 179 15.10 11.81 4.59
C LEU A 179 13.58 11.99 4.53
N VAL A 180 12.92 11.23 3.66
CA VAL A 180 11.46 11.24 3.48
C VAL A 180 10.92 9.82 3.38
N PRO A 181 9.65 9.58 3.75
CA PRO A 181 9.01 8.28 3.55
C PRO A 181 8.76 8.01 2.06
N PHE A 182 8.57 6.74 1.70
CA PHE A 182 8.25 6.32 0.32
C PHE A 182 6.96 6.92 -0.23
N SER A 183 5.99 7.16 0.65
CA SER A 183 4.71 7.78 0.33
C SER A 183 4.79 9.28 0.08
N TYR A 184 5.97 9.90 0.24
CA TYR A 184 6.16 11.32 -0.04
C TYR A 184 5.84 11.62 -1.52
N VAL A 185 4.88 12.52 -1.73
CA VAL A 185 4.46 12.98 -3.06
C VAL A 185 5.46 14.02 -3.57
N LEU A 186 6.06 13.73 -4.73
CA LEU A 186 7.10 14.55 -5.34
C LEU A 186 6.55 15.87 -5.86
N ARG A 187 7.38 16.91 -5.77
CA ARG A 187 7.11 18.24 -6.31
C ARG A 187 8.05 18.52 -7.48
N SER A 188 7.59 19.35 -8.42
CA SER A 188 8.46 19.78 -9.51
C SER A 188 9.64 20.57 -8.97
N GLY A 189 10.86 20.19 -9.36
CA GLY A 189 12.12 20.76 -8.88
C GLY A 189 12.82 19.91 -7.83
N ASP A 190 12.17 18.88 -7.27
CA ASP A 190 12.77 18.04 -6.23
C ASP A 190 13.94 17.23 -6.80
N GLN A 191 15.06 17.23 -6.07
CA GLN A 191 16.17 16.30 -6.30
C GLN A 191 15.99 15.07 -5.42
N VAL A 192 15.90 13.89 -6.04
CA VAL A 192 15.56 12.63 -5.37
C VAL A 192 16.74 11.66 -5.40
N GLU A 193 17.17 11.20 -4.23
CA GLU A 193 18.20 10.17 -4.04
C GLU A 193 17.53 8.92 -3.44
N ILE A 194 17.58 7.80 -4.16
CA ILE A 194 17.03 6.53 -3.68
C ILE A 194 18.11 5.75 -2.94
N LEU A 195 17.80 5.33 -1.71
CA LEU A 195 18.67 4.51 -0.87
C LEU A 195 18.28 3.04 -1.05
N THR A 196 19.23 2.19 -1.42
CA THR A 196 18.99 0.76 -1.70
C THR A 196 19.78 -0.18 -0.79
N SER A 197 19.20 -1.35 -0.52
CA SER A 197 19.83 -2.44 0.22
C SER A 197 19.56 -3.77 -0.46
N ARG A 198 20.55 -4.67 -0.48
CA ARG A 198 20.43 -6.00 -1.09
C ARG A 198 19.45 -6.93 -0.37
N THR A 199 19.21 -6.69 0.92
CA THR A 199 18.29 -7.48 1.75
C THR A 199 16.84 -7.05 1.58
N GLN A 200 16.61 -5.84 1.05
CA GLN A 200 15.27 -5.28 0.94
C GLN A 200 14.48 -5.97 -0.17
N ARG A 201 13.22 -6.27 0.15
CA ARG A 201 12.22 -6.84 -0.76
C ARG A 201 10.97 -5.97 -0.78
N VAL A 202 10.21 -6.13 -1.85
CA VAL A 202 8.92 -5.46 -2.04
C VAL A 202 7.94 -5.95 -0.98
N GLN A 203 7.16 -5.03 -0.41
CA GLN A 203 6.14 -5.36 0.60
C GLN A 203 4.74 -5.10 0.02
N PRO A 204 3.71 -5.87 0.44
CA PRO A 204 2.33 -5.63 0.02
C PRO A 204 1.85 -4.20 0.23
N ASP A 205 2.23 -3.58 1.35
CA ASP A 205 1.85 -2.20 1.71
C ASP A 205 2.29 -1.15 0.69
N TRP A 206 3.30 -1.45 -0.13
CA TRP A 206 3.80 -0.53 -1.15
C TRP A 206 2.76 -0.24 -2.23
N LEU A 207 1.76 -1.11 -2.42
CA LEU A 207 0.62 -0.85 -3.31
C LEU A 207 -0.25 0.32 -2.84
N ASN A 208 -0.21 0.67 -1.56
CA ASN A 208 -0.91 1.84 -1.01
C ASN A 208 -0.13 3.14 -1.28
N PHE A 209 1.17 3.06 -1.57
CA PHE A 209 2.03 4.22 -1.81
C PHE A 209 2.32 4.46 -3.29
N ALA A 210 2.33 3.41 -4.10
CA ALA A 210 2.54 3.50 -5.54
C ALA A 210 1.29 4.05 -6.23
N THR A 211 1.46 5.18 -6.91
CA THR A 211 0.37 5.86 -7.63
C THR A 211 0.42 5.58 -9.12
N THR A 212 1.62 5.34 -9.67
CA THR A 212 1.80 5.14 -11.11
C THR A 212 1.47 3.71 -11.51
N ALA A 213 0.80 3.55 -12.66
CA ALA A 213 0.48 2.26 -13.26
C ALA A 213 1.71 1.34 -13.36
N LYS A 214 2.82 1.90 -13.85
CA LYS A 214 4.08 1.18 -14.04
C LYS A 214 4.63 0.62 -12.72
N ALA A 215 4.63 1.42 -11.65
CA ALA A 215 5.12 0.96 -10.35
C ALA A 215 4.18 -0.09 -9.74
N ARG A 216 2.86 0.16 -9.76
CA ARG A 216 1.84 -0.77 -9.23
C ARG A 216 1.92 -2.13 -9.92
N ALA A 217 1.96 -2.16 -11.25
CA ALA A 217 2.07 -3.40 -12.03
C ALA A 217 3.35 -4.19 -11.68
N LYS A 218 4.50 -3.52 -11.62
CA LYS A 218 5.77 -4.16 -11.23
C LYS A 218 5.73 -4.73 -9.81
N ILE A 219 5.18 -3.97 -8.86
CA ILE A 219 5.03 -4.40 -7.45
C ILE A 219 4.14 -5.64 -7.40
N GLN A 220 2.97 -5.61 -8.03
CA GLN A 220 2.06 -6.77 -8.08
C GLN A 220 2.72 -7.99 -8.72
N ALA A 221 3.42 -7.83 -9.84
CA ALA A 221 4.11 -8.93 -10.52
C ALA A 221 5.18 -9.58 -9.62
N ILE A 222 5.97 -8.78 -8.89
CA ILE A 222 6.98 -9.27 -7.95
C ILE A 222 6.31 -10.05 -6.80
N LEU A 223 5.27 -9.49 -6.17
CA LEU A 223 4.56 -10.12 -5.07
C LEU A 223 3.89 -11.44 -5.49
N ARG A 224 3.28 -11.48 -6.69
CA ARG A 224 2.71 -12.72 -7.26
C ARG A 224 3.78 -13.78 -7.47
N ARG A 225 4.96 -13.39 -7.98
CA ARG A 225 6.08 -14.31 -8.19
C ARG A 225 6.59 -14.89 -6.86
N GLU A 226 6.82 -14.04 -5.86
CA GLU A 226 7.25 -14.49 -4.52
C GLU A 226 6.21 -15.40 -3.87
N SER A 227 4.92 -15.08 -4.02
CA SER A 227 3.82 -15.92 -3.52
C SER A 227 3.83 -17.31 -4.16
N ARG A 228 3.99 -17.39 -5.49
CA ARG A 228 4.07 -18.68 -6.20
C ARG A 228 5.29 -19.51 -5.77
N GLU A 229 6.42 -18.86 -5.53
CA GLU A 229 7.63 -19.54 -5.06
C GLU A 229 7.46 -20.12 -3.66
N LYS A 230 6.83 -19.36 -2.74
CA LYS A 230 6.47 -19.84 -1.41
C LYS A 230 5.47 -21.00 -1.47
N GLN A 231 4.42 -20.89 -2.30
CA GLN A 231 3.45 -21.98 -2.50
C GLN A 231 4.13 -23.26 -3.01
N ARG A 232 5.04 -23.16 -3.99
CA ARG A 232 5.80 -24.31 -4.48
C ARG A 232 6.63 -24.97 -3.39
N ARG A 233 7.32 -24.18 -2.56
CA ARG A 233 8.09 -24.68 -1.40
C ARG A 233 7.18 -25.38 -0.40
N GLY A 234 6.01 -24.81 -0.10
CA GLY A 234 5.04 -25.42 0.81
C GLY A 234 4.44 -26.72 0.26
N GLU A 235 4.25 -26.81 -1.06
CA GLU A 235 3.85 -28.06 -1.72
C GLU A 235 4.91 -29.15 -1.55
N GLU A 236 6.18 -28.82 -1.80
CA GLU A 236 7.30 -29.75 -1.60
C GLU A 236 7.37 -30.22 -0.14
N LEU A 237 7.30 -29.30 0.83
CA LEU A 237 7.31 -29.62 2.26
C LEU A 237 6.14 -30.53 2.66
N LEU A 238 4.92 -30.22 2.20
CA LEU A 238 3.74 -31.01 2.50
C LEU A 238 3.85 -32.41 1.91
N ARG A 239 4.27 -32.50 0.64
CA ARG A 239 4.45 -33.77 -0.07
C ARG A 239 5.48 -34.65 0.63
N ASP A 240 6.65 -34.12 0.96
CA ASP A 240 7.72 -34.85 1.63
C ASP A 240 7.29 -35.33 3.02
N TYR A 241 6.58 -34.47 3.76
CA TYR A 241 6.06 -34.81 5.08
C TYR A 241 5.01 -35.92 5.04
N LEU A 242 4.09 -35.88 4.07
CA LEU A 242 3.06 -36.92 3.91
C LEU A 242 3.68 -38.26 3.48
N VAL A 243 4.60 -38.24 2.52
CA VAL A 243 5.32 -39.45 2.07
C VAL A 243 6.11 -40.08 3.21
N LYS A 244 6.84 -39.28 3.99
CA LYS A 244 7.59 -39.75 5.18
C LYS A 244 6.69 -40.44 6.21
N ASN A 245 5.43 -40.04 6.29
CA ASN A 245 4.45 -40.57 7.23
C ASN A 245 3.51 -41.62 6.59
N GLU A 246 3.84 -42.14 5.41
CA GLU A 246 3.05 -43.17 4.69
C GLU A 246 1.62 -42.71 4.36
N VAL A 247 1.43 -41.42 4.08
CA VAL A 247 0.16 -40.85 3.64
C VAL A 247 0.29 -40.39 2.19
N ALA A 248 -0.68 -40.76 1.34
CA ALA A 248 -0.68 -40.35 -0.06
C ALA A 248 -0.94 -38.84 -0.22
N TYR A 249 -0.23 -38.21 -1.15
CA TYR A 249 -0.47 -36.81 -1.54
C TYR A 249 -1.68 -36.75 -2.48
N GLU A 250 -2.87 -36.56 -1.92
CA GLU A 250 -4.13 -36.47 -2.66
C GLU A 250 -4.91 -35.19 -2.32
N PRO A 251 -5.73 -34.65 -3.26
CA PRO A 251 -6.57 -33.49 -3.00
C PRO A 251 -7.47 -33.62 -1.76
N SER A 252 -7.95 -34.84 -1.49
CA SER A 252 -8.78 -35.17 -0.33
C SER A 252 -8.03 -35.04 1.00
N VAL A 253 -6.73 -35.36 1.02
CA VAL A 253 -5.85 -35.24 2.18
C VAL A 253 -5.46 -33.79 2.39
N ILE A 254 -5.15 -33.07 1.32
CA ILE A 254 -4.81 -31.64 1.37
C ILE A 254 -5.98 -30.83 1.95
N ASP A 255 -7.22 -31.10 1.53
CA ASP A 255 -8.40 -30.44 2.11
C ASP A 255 -8.59 -30.77 3.60
N LYS A 256 -8.27 -32.00 4.04
CA LYS A 256 -8.28 -32.35 5.47
C LYS A 256 -7.21 -31.59 6.26
N VAL A 257 -6.01 -31.45 5.72
CA VAL A 257 -4.92 -30.66 6.34
C VAL A 257 -5.31 -29.18 6.40
N ARG A 258 -5.89 -28.64 5.33
CA ARG A 258 -6.45 -27.29 5.28
C ARG A 258 -7.46 -27.06 6.40
N ARG A 259 -8.40 -28.00 6.59
CA ARG A 259 -9.40 -27.95 7.66
C ARG A 259 -8.78 -28.05 9.06
N PHE A 260 -7.75 -28.87 9.24
CA PHE A 260 -7.05 -29.01 10.51
C PHE A 260 -6.39 -27.69 10.95
N TYR A 261 -5.78 -26.97 10.00
CA TYR A 261 -5.16 -25.67 10.26
C TYR A 261 -6.12 -24.48 10.10
N HIS A 262 -7.40 -24.73 9.85
CA HIS A 262 -8.43 -23.70 9.68
C HIS A 262 -8.12 -22.65 8.60
N VAL A 263 -7.51 -23.07 7.49
CA VAL A 263 -7.10 -22.16 6.40
C VAL A 263 -8.18 -22.05 5.31
N LEU A 264 -8.35 -20.87 4.73
CA LEU A 264 -9.42 -20.56 3.78
C LEU A 264 -9.30 -21.33 2.45
N SER A 265 -8.08 -21.47 1.91
CA SER A 265 -7.83 -22.12 0.62
C SER A 265 -6.61 -23.05 0.66
N ASN A 266 -6.53 -23.97 -0.30
CA ASN A 266 -5.35 -24.82 -0.45
C ASN A 266 -4.11 -23.98 -0.82
N GLU A 267 -4.29 -22.92 -1.63
CA GLU A 267 -3.22 -22.00 -1.99
C GLU A 267 -2.63 -21.27 -0.77
N GLU A 268 -3.50 -20.83 0.15
CA GLU A 268 -3.09 -20.17 1.39
C GLU A 268 -2.40 -21.14 2.35
N LEU A 269 -2.85 -22.40 2.41
CA LEU A 269 -2.18 -23.45 3.18
C LEU A 269 -0.75 -23.66 2.68
N LEU A 270 -0.59 -23.86 1.37
CA LEU A 270 0.72 -24.07 0.76
C LEU A 270 1.61 -22.84 0.91
N PHE A 271 1.07 -21.63 0.72
CA PHE A 271 1.80 -20.40 0.98
C PHE A 271 2.29 -20.34 2.44
N SER A 272 1.40 -20.57 3.41
CA SER A 272 1.72 -20.49 4.84
C SER A 272 2.70 -21.56 5.30
N LEU A 273 2.69 -22.74 4.69
CA LEU A 273 3.70 -23.79 4.91
C LEU A 273 5.06 -23.38 4.35
N GLY A 274 5.10 -22.83 3.14
CA GLY A 274 6.34 -22.36 2.51
C GLY A 274 6.93 -21.10 3.15
N ASP A 275 6.10 -20.27 3.76
CA ASP A 275 6.45 -19.08 4.54
C ASP A 275 6.76 -19.41 6.01
N GLU A 276 6.74 -20.69 6.39
CA GLU A 276 7.05 -21.18 7.75
C GLU A 276 6.13 -20.62 8.85
N LYS A 277 4.96 -20.07 8.49
CA LYS A 277 3.92 -19.65 9.44
C LYS A 277 3.20 -20.84 10.07
N ILE A 278 3.10 -21.93 9.31
CA ILE A 278 2.53 -23.21 9.74
C ILE A 278 3.63 -24.25 9.71
N THR A 279 3.77 -25.03 10.79
CA THR A 279 4.72 -26.15 10.89
C THR A 279 3.97 -27.47 10.96
N LEU A 280 4.43 -28.46 10.20
CA LEU A 280 3.81 -29.78 10.15
C LEU A 280 4.22 -30.63 11.37
N ASN A 281 3.25 -30.94 12.23
CA ASN A 281 3.45 -31.69 13.47
C ASN A 281 2.74 -33.05 13.45
N GLU A 282 3.16 -33.98 14.31
CA GLU A 282 2.61 -35.35 14.37
C GLU A 282 1.09 -35.40 14.61
N GLU A 283 0.52 -34.36 15.23
CA GLU A 283 -0.91 -34.20 15.44
C GLU A 283 -1.72 -34.25 14.13
N VAL A 284 -1.19 -33.65 13.05
CA VAL A 284 -1.81 -33.69 11.72
C VAL A 284 -1.89 -35.12 11.20
N ILE A 285 -0.80 -35.89 11.38
CA ILE A 285 -0.74 -37.28 10.92
C ILE A 285 -1.71 -38.15 11.72
N ASN A 286 -1.79 -37.95 13.04
CA ASN A 286 -2.75 -38.65 13.89
C ASN A 286 -4.19 -38.35 13.49
N PHE A 287 -4.48 -37.08 13.16
CA PHE A 287 -5.77 -36.66 12.60
C PHE A 287 -6.06 -37.32 11.25
N LEU A 288 -5.08 -37.35 10.33
CA LEU A 288 -5.23 -37.94 8.99
C LEU A 288 -5.38 -39.46 9.02
N LYS A 289 -4.65 -40.16 9.89
CA LYS A 289 -4.72 -41.63 10.07
C LYS A 289 -5.94 -42.08 10.87
N GLY A 290 -6.79 -41.16 11.31
CA GLY A 290 -7.99 -41.49 12.09
C GLY A 290 -7.67 -42.13 13.44
N ARG A 291 -6.45 -41.95 13.97
CA ARG A 291 -6.07 -42.37 15.33
C ARG A 291 -6.66 -41.36 16.31
N ASN A 292 -7.97 -41.43 16.47
CA ASN A 292 -8.70 -40.64 17.42
C ASN A 292 -8.57 -41.29 18.80
N THR A 293 -7.56 -40.91 19.57
CA THR A 293 -7.66 -40.94 21.03
C THR A 293 -8.65 -39.86 21.45
N GLY A 294 -9.94 -40.21 21.51
CA GLY A 294 -10.96 -39.37 22.15
C GLY A 294 -12.29 -39.27 21.41
N LYS A 295 -13.23 -40.11 21.85
CA LYS A 295 -14.69 -40.04 21.70
C LYS A 295 -15.26 -38.67 21.24
N GLY A 296 -15.92 -38.64 20.08
CA GLY A 296 -16.74 -37.47 19.69
C GLY A 296 -17.56 -37.57 18.41
N TRP A 297 -17.30 -38.54 17.52
CA TRP A 297 -17.86 -38.54 16.16
C TRP A 297 -19.31 -39.08 16.02
N ARG A 298 -19.99 -39.44 17.11
CA ARG A 298 -21.37 -39.96 17.07
C ARG A 298 -22.48 -38.90 17.28
N ARG A 299 -22.22 -37.61 17.05
CA ARG A 299 -23.23 -36.54 17.29
C ARG A 299 -23.66 -35.70 16.09
N PHE A 300 -23.15 -35.94 14.87
CA PHE A 300 -23.45 -35.08 13.71
C PHE A 300 -23.96 -35.83 12.47
N ILE A 301 -25.02 -36.60 12.63
CA ILE A 301 -25.89 -36.95 11.49
C ILE A 301 -27.35 -36.66 11.86
N PRO A 302 -27.90 -35.50 11.49
CA PRO A 302 -29.32 -35.38 11.22
C PRO A 302 -29.55 -35.55 9.71
N PHE A 303 -30.05 -36.74 9.38
CA PHE A 303 -31.08 -37.06 8.40
C PHE A 303 -31.26 -36.23 7.11
N ILE A 304 -31.22 -36.99 6.01
CA ILE A 304 -31.66 -36.72 4.64
C ILE A 304 -33.04 -36.05 4.57
N GLY A 305 -33.15 -34.96 3.80
CA GLY A 305 -34.44 -34.33 3.47
C GLY A 305 -34.36 -33.21 2.41
N LYS A 306 -34.50 -33.62 1.13
CA LYS A 306 -35.01 -32.91 -0.07
C LYS A 306 -34.50 -31.50 -0.47
N ASN A 307 -34.02 -31.48 -1.72
CA ASN A 307 -33.93 -30.39 -2.71
C ASN A 307 -34.76 -29.12 -2.44
N GLU A 308 -34.12 -27.97 -2.64
CA GLU A 308 -34.51 -27.05 -3.72
C GLU A 308 -33.34 -26.13 -4.10
N MET A 309 -33.08 -26.05 -5.41
CA MET A 309 -32.16 -25.11 -6.04
C MET A 309 -32.80 -23.72 -6.05
N THR A 310 -32.04 -22.70 -5.66
CA THR A 310 -32.26 -21.33 -6.14
C THR A 310 -30.93 -20.67 -6.47
N ASP A 311 -30.81 -20.27 -7.73
CA ASP A 311 -29.90 -19.22 -8.19
C ASP A 311 -30.07 -17.96 -7.33
N THR A 312 -29.02 -17.16 -7.16
CA THR A 312 -28.92 -15.76 -7.63
C THR A 312 -27.79 -15.00 -6.93
N LYS A 313 -26.78 -14.60 -7.73
CA LYS A 313 -25.92 -13.39 -7.72
C LYS A 313 -25.20 -12.92 -6.43
N ALA A 314 -23.93 -12.61 -6.64
CA ALA A 314 -23.05 -11.85 -5.75
C ALA A 314 -23.64 -10.48 -5.34
N PRO A 315 -23.46 -10.01 -4.09
CA PRO A 315 -23.95 -8.70 -3.68
C PRO A 315 -22.98 -7.58 -4.06
N GLN A 316 -23.49 -6.66 -4.87
CA GLN A 316 -22.99 -5.29 -5.04
C GLN A 316 -23.01 -4.53 -3.71
N GLN A 317 -21.94 -3.76 -3.48
CA GLN A 317 -21.87 -2.75 -2.43
C GLN A 317 -23.02 -1.74 -2.58
N THR A 318 -23.90 -1.67 -1.57
CA THR A 318 -24.85 -0.58 -1.38
C THR A 318 -24.69 -0.05 0.05
N LEU A 319 -24.62 1.28 0.15
CA LEU A 319 -24.47 2.08 1.36
C LEU A 319 -25.81 2.22 2.09
N GLU A 320 -26.43 1.10 2.48
CA GLU A 320 -27.71 1.09 3.21
C GLU A 320 -27.73 -0.07 4.22
N ASP A 321 -27.00 0.04 5.33
CA ASP A 321 -27.16 -0.90 6.46
C ASP A 321 -26.69 -0.32 7.81
N ASP A 322 -26.92 0.99 8.04
CA ASP A 322 -26.50 1.68 9.27
C ASP A 322 -27.25 1.24 10.55
N ASP A 323 -28.32 0.44 10.42
CA ASP A 323 -29.17 0.03 11.56
C ASP A 323 -29.15 -1.48 11.84
N TRP A 324 -28.08 -2.17 11.47
CA TRP A 324 -27.96 -3.61 11.74
C TRP A 324 -27.84 -3.93 13.23
N ALA A 325 -27.20 -3.06 14.02
CA ALA A 325 -26.93 -3.34 15.43
C ALA A 325 -28.18 -3.27 16.32
N THR A 326 -29.19 -2.48 15.95
CA THR A 326 -30.45 -2.40 16.73
C THR A 326 -31.31 -3.65 16.60
N LYS A 327 -31.15 -4.38 15.49
CA LYS A 327 -31.80 -5.67 15.19
C LYS A 327 -31.18 -6.85 15.94
N LEU A 328 -30.04 -6.65 16.62
CA LEU A 328 -29.37 -7.71 17.36
C LEU A 328 -30.18 -8.17 18.58
N ASN A 329 -30.17 -9.48 18.80
CA ASN A 329 -30.78 -10.08 19.98
C ASN A 329 -29.91 -9.84 21.22
N ARG A 330 -30.35 -8.90 22.06
CA ARG A 330 -29.64 -8.48 23.29
C ARG A 330 -29.53 -9.57 24.36
N LYS A 331 -30.33 -10.65 24.26
CA LYS A 331 -30.31 -11.77 25.21
C LYS A 331 -29.27 -12.83 24.84
N GLU A 332 -28.74 -12.78 23.63
CA GLU A 332 -27.74 -13.71 23.14
C GLU A 332 -26.35 -13.08 23.20
N VAL A 333 -25.34 -13.92 23.36
CA VAL A 333 -23.95 -13.49 23.30
C VAL A 333 -23.58 -13.35 21.83
N LEU A 334 -23.29 -12.13 21.39
CA LEU A 334 -22.81 -11.86 20.05
C LEU A 334 -21.42 -12.44 19.88
N VAL A 335 -21.27 -13.29 18.87
CA VAL A 335 -19.97 -13.82 18.47
C VAL A 335 -19.30 -12.80 17.55
N LEU A 336 -18.10 -12.37 17.90
CA LEU A 336 -17.29 -11.43 17.13
C LEU A 336 -16.41 -12.23 16.15
N ASP A 337 -16.97 -12.54 14.99
CA ASP A 337 -16.26 -13.09 13.83
C ASP A 337 -15.78 -11.96 12.89
N GLU A 338 -15.12 -12.32 11.79
CA GLU A 338 -14.57 -11.33 10.85
C GLU A 338 -15.65 -10.47 10.17
N GLU A 339 -16.84 -11.01 9.93
CA GLU A 339 -17.93 -10.28 9.26
C GLU A 339 -18.54 -9.24 10.21
N VAL A 340 -18.75 -9.62 11.47
CA VAL A 340 -19.23 -8.74 12.54
C VAL A 340 -18.22 -7.64 12.82
N LEU A 341 -16.93 -7.98 12.93
CA LEU A 341 -15.89 -6.99 13.23
C LEU A 341 -15.76 -5.89 12.17
N ARG A 342 -15.98 -6.22 10.88
CA ARG A 342 -15.98 -5.21 9.79
C ARG A 342 -17.10 -4.17 9.92
N LYS A 343 -18.17 -4.49 10.65
CA LYS A 343 -19.32 -3.61 10.90
C LYS A 343 -19.27 -2.94 12.28
N CYS A 344 -18.25 -3.23 13.09
CA CYS A 344 -18.07 -2.71 14.43
C CYS A 344 -17.04 -1.58 14.46
N THR A 345 -17.17 -0.70 15.44
CA THR A 345 -16.15 0.31 15.76
C THR A 345 -15.48 -0.02 17.09
N PHE A 346 -14.16 0.15 17.17
CA PHE A 346 -13.42 -0.06 18.41
C PHE A 346 -13.37 1.25 19.19
N ALA A 347 -13.65 1.21 20.50
CA ALA A 347 -13.57 2.41 21.31
C ALA A 347 -12.12 2.84 21.57
N ASP A 348 -11.80 4.09 21.26
CA ASP A 348 -10.47 4.66 21.47
C ASP A 348 -10.02 4.66 22.93
N CYS A 349 -10.96 4.68 23.88
CA CYS A 349 -10.66 4.76 25.31
C CYS A 349 -10.09 3.48 25.90
N CYS A 350 -10.32 2.31 25.28
CA CYS A 350 -9.85 1.03 25.84
C CYS A 350 -9.31 0.03 24.80
N ARG A 351 -9.51 0.31 23.50
CA ARG A 351 -8.98 -0.43 22.34
C ARG A 351 -8.98 -1.95 22.55
N PRO A 352 -10.18 -2.57 22.67
CA PRO A 352 -10.28 -3.98 22.97
C PRO A 352 -9.70 -4.83 21.82
N ILE A 353 -8.97 -5.89 22.15
CA ILE A 353 -8.40 -6.84 21.19
C ILE A 353 -8.85 -8.27 21.55
N PRO A 354 -8.72 -9.24 20.62
CA PRO A 354 -9.04 -10.63 20.91
C PRO A 354 -8.39 -11.16 22.19
N GLY A 355 -9.23 -11.67 23.10
CA GLY A 355 -8.84 -12.15 24.43
C GLY A 355 -9.20 -11.21 25.58
N ASP A 356 -9.51 -9.94 25.32
CA ASP A 356 -10.09 -9.05 26.33
C ASP A 356 -11.54 -9.43 26.66
N ASP A 357 -11.98 -9.25 27.91
CA ASP A 357 -13.42 -9.30 28.25
C ASP A 357 -14.13 -8.09 27.63
N VAL A 358 -14.94 -8.35 26.60
CA VAL A 358 -15.52 -7.34 25.70
C VAL A 358 -17.04 -7.23 25.87
N MET A 359 -17.54 -6.03 25.66
CA MET A 359 -18.96 -5.73 25.54
C MET A 359 -19.21 -4.78 24.36
N GLY A 360 -20.36 -4.95 23.71
CA GLY A 360 -20.82 -4.05 22.68
C GLY A 360 -21.80 -3.01 23.25
N TYR A 361 -21.66 -1.76 22.80
CA TYR A 361 -22.61 -0.69 23.04
C TYR A 361 -23.24 -0.27 21.70
N ILE A 362 -24.56 -0.35 21.62
CA ILE A 362 -25.33 0.11 20.47
C ILE A 362 -25.46 1.64 20.60
N THR A 363 -24.79 2.35 19.70
CA THR A 363 -24.83 3.82 19.62
C THR A 363 -26.19 4.32 19.13
N ALA A 364 -26.46 5.61 19.31
CA ALA A 364 -27.72 6.22 18.85
C ALA A 364 -27.87 6.16 17.31
N ASP A 365 -26.74 6.12 16.60
CA ASP A 365 -26.67 6.09 15.14
C ASP A 365 -26.77 4.66 14.58
N GLY A 366 -27.16 3.66 15.38
CA GLY A 366 -27.34 2.29 14.92
C GLY A 366 -26.06 1.46 14.78
N GLY A 367 -24.89 2.04 15.06
CA GLY A 367 -23.60 1.35 15.04
C GLY A 367 -23.27 0.59 16.34
N LEU A 368 -22.48 -0.48 16.23
CA LEU A 368 -21.97 -1.25 17.38
C LEU A 368 -20.56 -0.82 17.74
N GLN A 369 -20.36 -0.29 18.95
CA GLN A 369 -19.05 0.10 19.47
C GLN A 369 -18.57 -0.89 20.53
N LEU A 370 -17.37 -1.44 20.35
CA LEU A 370 -16.77 -2.42 21.26
C LEU A 370 -15.94 -1.74 22.35
N HIS A 371 -16.17 -2.15 23.60
CA HIS A 371 -15.42 -1.73 24.78
C HIS A 371 -14.93 -2.91 25.60
N LYS A 372 -13.82 -2.75 26.33
CA LYS A 372 -13.48 -3.63 27.45
C LYS A 372 -14.55 -3.48 28.54
N ARG A 373 -15.00 -4.58 29.14
CA ARG A 373 -16.00 -4.55 30.22
C ARG A 373 -15.54 -3.75 31.45
N SER A 374 -14.22 -3.72 31.70
CA SER A 374 -13.60 -2.96 32.78
C SER A 374 -13.37 -1.48 32.48
N CYS A 375 -13.67 -0.99 31.26
CA CYS A 375 -13.46 0.40 30.90
C CYS A 375 -14.42 1.32 31.68
N GLU A 376 -13.91 2.43 32.24
CA GLU A 376 -14.73 3.41 32.98
C GLU A 376 -15.90 3.96 32.15
N THR A 377 -15.67 4.24 30.87
CA THR A 377 -16.71 4.68 29.93
C THR A 377 -17.76 3.60 29.75
N ALA A 378 -17.34 2.34 29.60
CA ALA A 378 -18.25 1.21 29.46
C ALA A 378 -19.11 1.00 30.73
N VAL A 379 -18.54 1.20 31.92
CA VAL A 379 -19.28 1.16 33.19
C VAL A 379 -20.36 2.23 33.22
N LYS A 380 -20.03 3.48 32.85
CA LYS A 380 -21.00 4.59 32.75
C LYS A 380 -22.11 4.30 31.73
N LEU A 381 -21.75 3.75 30.57
CA LEU A 381 -22.70 3.36 29.52
C LEU A 381 -23.63 2.24 30.01
N LYS A 382 -23.10 1.25 30.72
CA LYS A 382 -23.88 0.16 31.29
C LYS A 382 -24.90 0.65 32.33
N THR A 383 -24.52 1.61 33.17
CA THR A 383 -25.44 2.20 34.17
C THR A 383 -26.52 3.06 33.53
N ARG A 384 -26.19 3.85 32.50
CA ARG A 384 -27.10 4.83 31.91
C ARG A 384 -27.97 4.27 30.77
N TYR A 385 -27.41 3.34 29.98
CA TYR A 385 -28.00 2.79 28.76
C TYR A 385 -27.92 1.26 28.75
N GLY A 386 -28.27 0.62 29.87
CA GLY A 386 -28.19 -0.84 30.01
C GLY A 386 -28.90 -1.63 28.89
N ASN A 387 -30.00 -1.09 28.36
CA ASN A 387 -30.76 -1.70 27.25
C ASN A 387 -30.02 -1.67 25.89
N ASN A 388 -28.95 -0.89 25.77
CA ASN A 388 -28.12 -0.78 24.57
C ASN A 388 -26.80 -1.56 24.70
N ILE A 389 -26.67 -2.38 25.75
CA ILE A 389 -25.49 -3.23 25.95
C ILE A 389 -25.76 -4.62 25.41
N ILE A 390 -24.81 -5.17 24.68
CA ILE A 390 -24.79 -6.56 24.23
C ILE A 390 -23.53 -7.26 24.74
N ALA A 391 -23.70 -8.49 25.23
CA ALA A 391 -22.57 -9.32 25.63
C ALA A 391 -21.89 -9.84 24.36
N CYS A 392 -20.57 -9.72 24.29
CA CYS A 392 -19.79 -10.16 23.14
C CYS A 392 -18.79 -11.24 23.54
N ARG A 393 -18.44 -12.13 22.60
CA ARG A 393 -17.39 -13.13 22.75
C ARG A 393 -16.55 -13.18 21.48
N TRP A 394 -15.23 -13.19 21.62
CA TRP A 394 -14.31 -13.33 20.50
C TRP A 394 -14.40 -14.73 19.87
N ASP A 395 -14.41 -14.77 18.54
CA ASP A 395 -14.27 -15.99 17.74
C ASP A 395 -13.37 -15.74 16.52
N THR A 396 -12.34 -14.91 16.74
CA THR A 396 -11.34 -14.60 15.72
C THR A 396 -10.14 -15.51 15.84
N HIS A 397 -9.73 -16.08 14.72
CA HIS A 397 -8.40 -16.66 14.54
C HIS A 397 -7.41 -15.53 14.21
N LYS A 398 -6.09 -15.73 14.38
CA LYS A 398 -5.02 -14.71 14.25
C LYS A 398 -4.91 -14.09 12.84
N VAL A 399 -5.92 -13.33 12.42
CA VAL A 399 -6.07 -12.78 11.05
C VAL A 399 -5.71 -11.30 11.00
N PHE A 400 -6.09 -10.53 12.03
CA PHE A 400 -5.82 -9.10 12.10
C PHE A 400 -4.74 -8.78 13.12
N LEU A 401 -3.87 -7.82 12.77
CA LEU A 401 -2.90 -7.22 13.67
C LEU A 401 -3.50 -5.96 14.29
N TYR A 402 -3.36 -5.83 15.60
CA TYR A 402 -3.82 -4.69 16.38
C TYR A 402 -2.63 -3.93 16.96
N ASP A 403 -2.64 -2.61 16.81
CA ASP A 403 -1.60 -1.76 17.38
C ASP A 403 -1.87 -1.51 18.86
N VAL A 404 -0.99 -2.05 19.70
CA VAL A 404 -1.09 -1.97 21.15
C VAL A 404 0.03 -1.09 21.69
N LYS A 405 -0.34 -0.20 22.63
CA LYS A 405 0.62 0.59 23.41
C LYS A 405 0.97 -0.19 24.67
N ILE A 406 2.25 -0.49 24.86
CA ILE A 406 2.79 -1.06 26.08
C ILE A 406 3.66 0.02 26.74
N GLU A 407 3.31 0.42 27.96
CA GLU A 407 4.14 1.28 28.79
C GLU A 407 5.17 0.46 29.55
N ILE A 408 6.38 1.01 29.62
CA ILE A 408 7.53 0.40 30.29
C ILE A 408 8.16 1.42 31.23
N ARG A 409 8.49 0.98 32.44
CA ARG A 409 9.12 1.80 33.48
C ARG A 409 10.16 1.01 34.25
N GLY A 410 11.23 1.68 34.65
CA GLY A 410 12.27 1.06 35.44
C GLY A 410 13.41 2.01 35.80
N ILE A 411 14.47 1.45 36.36
CA ILE A 411 15.66 2.19 36.76
C ILE A 411 16.58 2.27 35.55
N ASP A 412 17.00 3.48 35.16
CA ASP A 412 17.92 3.65 34.05
C ASP A 412 19.31 3.18 34.45
N SER A 413 19.85 2.28 33.65
CA SER A 413 21.20 1.73 33.81
C SER A 413 21.84 1.67 32.43
N GLN A 414 23.17 1.59 32.41
CA GLN A 414 23.98 1.77 31.20
C GLN A 414 23.61 0.85 30.02
N ASN A 415 22.83 -0.21 30.25
CA ASN A 415 22.47 -1.22 29.25
C ASN A 415 20.96 -1.40 29.00
N VAL A 416 20.07 -0.68 29.69
CA VAL A 416 18.61 -0.95 29.62
C VAL A 416 18.07 -0.83 28.19
N LEU A 417 18.44 0.22 27.47
CA LEU A 417 18.02 0.42 26.08
C LEU A 417 18.45 -0.75 25.18
N TYR A 418 19.68 -1.25 25.35
CA TYR A 418 20.19 -2.39 24.58
C TYR A 418 19.43 -3.67 24.92
N SER A 419 19.19 -3.94 26.21
CA SER A 419 18.43 -5.11 26.64
C SER A 419 16.99 -5.11 26.11
N ILE A 420 16.33 -3.94 26.09
CA ILE A 420 15.00 -3.78 25.47
C ILE A 420 15.08 -4.09 23.97
N ALA A 421 16.06 -3.51 23.27
CA ALA A 421 16.25 -3.75 21.85
C ALA A 421 16.55 -5.23 21.54
N GLU A 422 17.34 -5.91 22.38
CA GLU A 422 17.66 -7.33 22.23
C GLU A 422 16.43 -8.23 22.41
N VAL A 423 15.60 -7.95 23.42
CA VAL A 423 14.34 -8.67 23.62
C VAL A 423 13.40 -8.47 22.43
N LEU A 424 13.24 -7.22 21.96
CA LEU A 424 12.42 -6.92 20.78
C LEU A 424 12.98 -7.58 19.51
N HIS A 425 14.29 -7.68 19.35
CA HIS A 425 14.92 -8.36 18.22
C HIS A 425 14.66 -9.87 18.23
N LYS A 426 14.67 -10.50 19.41
CA LYS A 426 14.35 -11.93 19.58
C LYS A 426 12.86 -12.23 19.30
N LEU A 427 12.00 -11.23 19.40
CA LEU A 427 10.56 -11.32 19.13
C LEU A 427 10.25 -11.08 17.63
N THR A 428 10.77 -11.96 16.76
CA THR A 428 10.71 -11.80 15.29
C THR A 428 9.30 -11.77 14.70
N HIS A 429 8.30 -12.29 15.42
CA HIS A 429 6.91 -12.35 14.96
C HIS A 429 6.12 -11.04 15.17
N PHE A 430 6.67 -10.08 15.92
CA PHE A 430 6.00 -8.81 16.21
C PHE A 430 6.64 -7.64 15.48
N THR A 431 5.81 -6.75 14.95
CA THR A 431 6.28 -5.52 14.30
C THR A 431 6.25 -4.36 15.28
N VAL A 432 7.41 -3.81 15.62
CA VAL A 432 7.52 -2.60 16.45
C VAL A 432 7.38 -1.37 15.56
N LYS A 433 6.34 -0.56 15.79
CA LYS A 433 6.06 0.65 15.01
C LYS A 433 6.67 1.90 15.61
N ARG A 434 6.77 1.95 16.95
CA ARG A 434 7.32 3.11 17.67
C ARG A 434 7.93 2.66 18.98
N ILE A 435 9.07 3.24 19.32
CA ILE A 435 9.68 3.15 20.65
C ILE A 435 9.91 4.59 21.10
N SER A 436 9.48 4.92 22.31
CA SER A 436 9.78 6.17 22.98
C SER A 436 10.30 5.84 24.35
N LEU A 437 11.48 6.34 24.67
CA LEU A 437 12.14 6.16 25.95
C LEU A 437 12.69 7.51 26.37
N ASN A 438 12.33 7.92 27.59
CA ASN A 438 12.78 9.13 28.22
C ASN A 438 13.40 8.73 29.55
N THR A 439 14.59 9.26 29.84
CA THR A 439 15.22 9.12 31.15
C THR A 439 15.14 10.46 31.86
N ASP A 440 14.78 10.44 33.15
CA ASP A 440 14.90 11.56 34.07
C ASP A 440 15.36 11.04 35.44
N ASP A 441 16.37 11.68 36.03
CA ASP A 441 16.92 11.35 37.37
C ASP A 441 17.16 9.85 37.66
N GLY A 442 17.65 9.09 36.66
CA GLY A 442 17.97 7.67 36.81
C GLY A 442 16.76 6.73 36.77
N ILE A 443 15.59 7.24 36.38
CA ILE A 443 14.39 6.46 36.07
C ILE A 443 14.14 6.60 34.56
N PHE A 444 13.88 5.49 33.88
CA PHE A 444 13.39 5.55 32.51
C PHE A 444 11.89 5.28 32.48
N GLU A 445 11.19 6.09 31.68
CA GLU A 445 9.80 5.88 31.33
C GLU A 445 9.66 5.88 29.82
N GLY A 446 8.83 4.99 29.30
CA GLY A 446 8.63 4.89 27.88
C GLY A 446 7.39 4.12 27.50
N TYR A 447 7.17 4.05 26.20
CA TYR A 447 6.21 3.15 25.63
C TYR A 447 6.70 2.63 24.28
N LEU A 448 6.20 1.45 23.94
CA LEU A 448 6.31 0.86 22.61
C LEU A 448 4.92 0.72 22.00
N ILE A 449 4.82 0.97 20.68
CA ILE A 449 3.66 0.59 19.88
C ILE A 449 4.07 -0.64 19.08
N ILE A 450 3.39 -1.75 19.33
CA ILE A 450 3.66 -3.04 18.73
C ILE A 450 2.38 -3.62 18.13
N SER A 451 2.49 -4.22 16.95
CA SER A 451 1.38 -4.92 16.30
C SER A 451 1.31 -6.37 16.77
N VAL A 452 0.17 -6.79 17.33
CA VAL A 452 -0.08 -8.12 17.93
C VAL A 452 -1.39 -8.71 17.45
N TYR A 453 -1.58 -10.03 17.55
CA TYR A 453 -2.85 -10.66 17.15
C TYR A 453 -3.87 -10.71 18.29
N ASP A 454 -3.41 -10.99 19.51
CA ASP A 454 -4.26 -11.23 20.67
C ASP A 454 -3.64 -10.74 21.99
N THR A 455 -4.36 -10.90 23.09
CA THR A 455 -3.85 -10.58 24.43
C THR A 455 -2.73 -11.51 24.90
N ASN A 456 -2.64 -12.74 24.40
CA ASN A 456 -1.59 -13.68 24.81
C ASN A 456 -0.23 -13.24 24.26
N ASP A 457 -0.22 -12.71 23.04
CA ASP A 457 0.93 -12.06 22.43
C ASP A 457 1.40 -10.88 23.30
N VAL A 458 0.48 -10.02 23.74
CA VAL A 458 0.78 -8.90 24.65
C VAL A 458 1.38 -9.40 25.97
N VAL A 459 0.77 -10.41 26.60
CA VAL A 459 1.27 -10.99 27.85
C VAL A 459 2.69 -11.50 27.66
N THR A 460 2.95 -12.23 26.57
CA THR A 460 4.28 -12.76 26.23
C THR A 460 5.31 -11.63 26.10
N VAL A 461 4.96 -10.55 25.38
CA VAL A 461 5.85 -9.39 25.22
C VAL A 461 6.12 -8.71 26.57
N CYS A 462 5.09 -8.47 27.37
CA CYS A 462 5.20 -7.84 28.69
C CYS A 462 6.04 -8.68 29.67
N GLU A 463 5.87 -10.01 29.69
CA GLU A 463 6.67 -10.91 30.52
C GLU A 463 8.16 -10.89 30.12
N LYS A 464 8.44 -10.90 28.81
CA LYS A 464 9.82 -10.81 28.31
C LYS A 464 10.47 -9.47 28.62
N LEU A 465 9.71 -8.38 28.55
CA LEU A 465 10.20 -7.04 28.92
C LEU A 465 10.43 -6.93 30.43
N LYS A 466 9.53 -7.45 31.27
CA LYS A 466 9.70 -7.50 32.74
C LYS A 466 10.87 -8.36 33.19
N ALA A 467 11.29 -9.34 32.39
CA ALA A 467 12.44 -10.18 32.70
C ALA A 467 13.79 -9.45 32.54
N ILE A 468 13.80 -8.27 31.94
CA ILE A 468 15.00 -7.44 31.82
C ILE A 468 15.35 -6.87 33.19
N GLU A 469 16.62 -6.95 33.57
CA GLU A 469 17.12 -6.36 34.80
C GLU A 469 16.80 -4.85 34.85
N HIS A 470 16.31 -4.38 35.99
CA HIS A 470 15.88 -2.99 36.22
C HIS A 470 14.58 -2.54 35.54
N VAL A 471 13.90 -3.38 34.74
CA VAL A 471 12.52 -3.09 34.31
C VAL A 471 11.55 -3.46 35.43
N THR A 472 10.87 -2.47 35.98
CA THR A 472 9.91 -2.66 37.09
C THR A 472 8.49 -2.93 36.60
N GLU A 473 8.11 -2.34 35.47
CA GLU A 473 6.76 -2.42 34.93
C GLU A 473 6.79 -2.54 33.41
N ALA A 474 5.95 -3.42 32.87
CA ALA A 474 5.61 -3.51 31.45
C ALA A 474 4.14 -3.89 31.35
N VAL A 475 3.30 -2.95 30.94
CA VAL A 475 1.84 -3.12 30.95
C VAL A 475 1.23 -2.52 29.69
N ARG A 476 0.19 -3.18 29.19
CA ARG A 476 -0.64 -2.61 28.12
C ARG A 476 -1.53 -1.51 28.69
N VAL A 477 -1.63 -0.41 27.97
CA VAL A 477 -2.51 0.73 28.28
C VAL A 477 -3.72 0.74 27.36
#